data_AF-K5XMQ7-F1
#
_entry.id   AF-K5XMQ7-F1
#
_cell.length_a   1.000
_cell.length_b   1.000
_cell.length_c   1.000
_cell.angle_alpha   90.00
_cell.angle_beta   90.00
_cell.angle_gamma   90.00
#
_symmetry.space_group_name_H-M   'P 1'
#
loop_
_entity.id
_entity.type
_entity.pdbx_description
1 polymer ?
#
loop_
_entity_poly.entity_id
_entity_poly.type
_entity_poly.pdbx_seq_one_letter_code
_entity_poly.pdbx_strand_id
1 'polypeptide(L)' 'EYISGKLLAWAEKLKISIRHIQPGKPQQNAYVERYNRTVRHEWLDQHIIESIEEAQHHATKWLWTYNNERPNMG' A
#
# COMPACT_ATOMS: atom_id res chain seq x y z
N GLU A 1 7.63 -12.38 -6.10
CA GLU A 1 6.21 -12.39 -6.50
C GLU A 1 5.90 -11.50 -7.71
N TYR A 2 6.30 -10.22 -7.71
CA TYR A 2 6.11 -9.28 -8.84
C TYR A 2 7.05 -9.46 -10.06
N ILE A 3 7.65 -10.63 -10.21
CA ILE A 3 8.56 -10.97 -11.33
C ILE A 3 7.95 -12.12 -12.15
N SER A 4 6.69 -12.48 -11.90
CA SER A 4 6.04 -13.52 -12.70
C SER A 4 5.74 -12.97 -14.10
N GLY A 5 6.03 -13.74 -15.14
CA GLY A 5 5.70 -13.36 -16.53
C GLY A 5 4.21 -13.05 -16.72
N LYS A 6 3.33 -13.64 -15.89
CA LYS A 6 1.89 -13.34 -15.88
C LYS A 6 1.58 -11.89 -15.51
N LEU A 7 2.28 -11.33 -14.52
CA LEU A 7 2.09 -9.93 -14.12
C LEU A 7 2.55 -8.98 -15.23
N LEU A 8 3.69 -9.26 -15.86
CA LEU A 8 4.22 -8.45 -16.95
C LEU A 8 3.26 -8.45 -18.16
N ALA A 9 2.76 -9.63 -18.54
CA ALA A 9 1.79 -9.74 -19.63
C ALA A 9 0.47 -9.01 -19.33
N TRP A 10 -0.02 -9.07 -18.09
CA TRP A 10 -1.21 -8.32 -17.66
C TRP A 10 -0.97 -6.80 -17.72
N ALA A 11 0.18 -6.33 -17.25
CA ALA A 11 0.54 -4.91 -17.26
C ALA A 11 0.72 -4.39 -18.69
N GLU A 12 1.37 -5.16 -19.57
CA GLU A 12 1.54 -4.84 -20.98
C GLU A 12 0.18 -4.70 -21.69
N LYS A 13 -0.75 -5.63 -21.47
CA LYS A 13 -2.11 -5.57 -22.01
C LYS A 13 -2.83 -4.27 -21.62
N LEU A 14 -2.59 -3.77 -20.41
CA LEU A 14 -3.16 -2.53 -19.88
C LEU A 14 -2.31 -1.28 -20.16
N LYS A 15 -1.20 -1.42 -20.90
CA LYS A 15 -0.23 -0.36 -21.17
C LYS A 15 0.36 0.28 -19.90
N ILE A 16 0.49 -0.51 -18.84
CA ILE A 16 1.09 -0.12 -17.56
C ILE A 16 2.59 -0.45 -17.60
N SER A 17 3.43 0.55 -17.40
CA SER A 17 4.89 0.36 -17.27
C SER A 17 5.26 -0.01 -15.84
N ILE A 18 5.86 -1.19 -15.65
CA ILE A 18 6.40 -1.62 -14.37
C ILE A 18 7.83 -1.12 -14.23
N ARG A 19 8.13 -0.40 -13.14
CA ARG A 19 9.48 0.05 -12.78
C ARG A 19 9.93 -0.66 -11.51
N HIS A 20 11.03 -1.40 -11.62
CA HIS A 20 11.64 -2.06 -10.47
C HIS A 20 12.54 -1.09 -9.70
N ILE A 21 12.56 -1.25 -8.38
CA ILE A 21 13.54 -0.58 -7.52
C ILE A 21 14.94 -1.11 -7.83
N GLN A 22 15.92 -0.23 -7.83
CA GLN A 22 17.32 -0.57 -8.03
C GLN A 22 17.95 -1.01 -6.71
N PRO A 23 18.76 -2.09 -6.71
CA PRO A 23 19.53 -2.47 -5.54
C PRO A 23 20.37 -1.29 -5.02
N GLY A 24 20.35 -1.06 -3.72
CA GLY A 24 21.10 0.04 -3.08
C GLY A 24 20.50 1.44 -3.25
N LYS A 25 19.27 1.57 -3.77
CA LYS A 25 18.54 2.85 -3.91
C LYS A 25 17.25 2.88 -3.09
N PRO A 26 17.32 2.89 -1.75
CA PRO A 26 16.14 2.81 -0.88
C PRO A 26 15.15 3.98 -1.08
N GLN A 27 15.64 5.14 -1.53
CA GLN A 27 14.79 6.32 -1.78
C GLN A 27 13.73 6.07 -2.88
N GLN A 28 13.93 5.10 -3.78
CA GLN A 28 12.94 4.77 -4.82
C GLN A 28 11.65 4.15 -4.25
N ASN A 29 11.69 3.65 -3.01
CA ASN A 29 10.53 3.07 -2.32
C ASN A 29 10.01 3.94 -1.15
N ALA A 30 10.60 5.12 -0.94
CA ALA A 30 10.37 5.91 0.27
C ALA A 30 8.90 6.29 0.49
N TYR A 31 8.14 6.56 -0.58
CA TYR A 31 6.71 6.88 -0.47
C TYR A 31 5.89 5.71 0.07
N VAL A 32 6.11 4.50 -0.45
CA VAL A 32 5.43 3.29 0.00
C VAL A 32 5.85 2.94 1.43
N GLU A 33 7.13 3.11 1.77
CA GLU A 33 7.62 2.88 3.14
C GLU A 33 7.00 3.86 4.14
N ARG A 34 6.88 5.14 3.78
CA ARG A 34 6.18 6.15 4.59
C ARG A 34 4.70 5.80 4.74
N TYR A 35 4.05 5.38 3.66
CA TYR A 35 2.66 4.92 3.70
C TYR A 35 2.50 3.74 4.65
N ASN A 36 3.31 2.68 4.51
CA ASN A 36 3.25 1.48 5.36
C ASN A 36 3.51 1.79 6.83
N ARG A 37 4.39 2.76 7.13
CA ARG A 37 4.58 3.24 8.50
C ARG A 37 3.32 3.89 9.06
N THR A 38 2.64 4.68 8.23
CA THR A 38 1.37 5.32 8.61
C THR A 38 0.28 4.28 8.86
N VAL A 39 0.11 3.33 7.94
CA VAL A 39 -0.82 2.18 8.08
C VAL A 39 -0.58 1.45 9.39
N ARG A 40 0.68 1.19 9.76
CA ARG A 40 1.01 0.51 11.01
C ARG A 40 0.55 1.31 12.23
N HIS A 41 0.99 2.55 12.36
CA HIS A 41 0.77 3.32 13.59
C HIS A 41 -0.65 3.85 13.74
N GLU A 42 -1.28 4.25 12.64
CA GLU A 42 -2.61 4.86 12.66
C GLU A 42 -3.75 3.82 12.59
N TRP A 43 -3.49 2.60 12.12
CA TRP A 43 -4.51 1.56 12.01
C TRP A 43 -4.16 0.27 12.75
N LEU A 44 -3.08 -0.42 12.37
CA LEU A 44 -2.79 -1.76 12.89
C LEU A 44 -2.51 -1.75 14.40
N ASP A 45 -1.72 -0.78 14.87
CA ASP A 45 -1.33 -0.66 16.28
C ASP A 45 -2.52 -0.26 17.19
N GLN A 46 -3.66 0.16 16.61
CA GLN A 46 -4.85 0.62 17.34
C GLN A 46 -5.89 -0.48 17.61
N HIS A 47 -5.74 -1.66 16.98
CA HIS A 47 -6.76 -2.71 17.02
C HIS A 47 -6.13 -4.07 17.37
N ILE A 48 -6.80 -4.83 18.24
CA ILE A 48 -6.58 -6.27 18.34
C ILE A 48 -7.54 -6.90 17.34
N ILE A 49 -7.01 -7.64 16.37
CA ILE A 49 -7.82 -8.22 15.30
C ILE A 49 -8.01 -9.71 15.58
N GLU A 50 -9.24 -10.13 15.77
CA GLU A 50 -9.61 -11.51 16.11
C GLU A 50 -10.10 -12.30 14.89
N SER A 51 -10.43 -11.61 13.78
CA SER A 51 -10.86 -12.25 12.54
C SER A 51 -10.45 -11.49 11.27
N ILE A 52 -10.46 -12.18 10.13
CA ILE A 52 -10.22 -11.55 8.82
C ILE A 52 -11.32 -10.54 8.47
N GLU A 53 -12.57 -10.83 8.84
CA GLU A 53 -13.71 -9.94 8.59
C GLU A 53 -13.53 -8.61 9.33
N GLU A 54 -13.13 -8.68 10.61
CA GLU A 54 -12.79 -7.51 11.41
C GLU A 54 -11.62 -6.72 10.81
N ALA A 55 -10.55 -7.42 10.39
CA ALA A 55 -9.42 -6.79 9.70
C ALA A 55 -9.88 -5.99 8.47
N GLN A 56 -10.73 -6.59 7.63
CA GLN A 56 -11.24 -5.98 6.41
C GLN A 56 -12.15 -4.78 6.70
N HIS A 57 -13.01 -4.88 7.72
CA HIS A 57 -13.89 -3.79 8.14
C HIS A 57 -13.07 -2.56 8.58
N HIS A 58 -12.12 -2.75 9.50
CA HIS A 58 -11.29 -1.65 9.98
C HIS A 58 -10.37 -1.08 8.89
N ALA A 59 -9.79 -1.95 8.05
CA ALA A 59 -8.97 -1.52 6.91
C ALA A 59 -9.76 -0.62 5.96
N THR A 60 -10.99 -1.02 5.62
CA THR A 60 -11.84 -0.28 4.67
C THR A 60 -12.20 1.09 5.22
N LYS A 61 -12.62 1.16 6.49
CA LYS A 61 -12.95 2.42 7.15
C LYS A 61 -11.75 3.35 7.25
N TRP A 62 -10.60 2.82 7.66
CA TRP A 62 -9.37 3.60 7.77
C TRP A 62 -8.90 4.11 6.40
N LEU A 63 -8.93 3.26 5.37
CA LEU A 63 -8.52 3.64 4.01
C LEU A 63 -9.40 4.76 3.44
N TRP A 64 -10.72 4.71 3.70
CA TRP A 64 -11.63 5.76 3.29
C TRP A 64 -11.27 7.10 3.96
N THR A 65 -11.02 7.08 5.27
CA THR A 65 -10.62 8.26 6.05
C THR A 65 -9.29 8.82 5.54
N TYR A 66 -8.29 7.96 5.36
CA TYR A 66 -6.96 8.32 4.88
C TYR A 66 -7.00 9.01 3.51
N ASN A 67 -7.85 8.53 2.59
CA ASN A 67 -7.93 9.05 1.23
C ASN A 67 -8.82 10.28 1.07
N ASN A 68 -9.85 10.45 1.92
CA ASN A 68 -10.88 11.49 1.72
C ASN A 68 -10.83 12.62 2.75
N GLU A 69 -10.38 12.34 3.98
CA GLU A 69 -10.45 13.30 5.09
C GLU A 69 -9.08 13.76 5.57
N ARG A 70 -8.01 13.02 5.27
CA ARG A 70 -6.67 13.39 5.70
C ARG A 70 -6.28 14.73 5.05
N PRO A 71 -5.96 15.77 5.83
CA PRO A 71 -5.58 17.05 5.26
C PRO A 71 -4.31 16.88 4.43
N ASN A 72 -4.34 17.37 3.20
CA ASN A 72 -3.15 17.50 2.38
C ASN A 72 -2.23 18.51 3.08
N MET A 73 -1.20 18.00 3.75
CA MET A 73 -0.10 18.83 4.24
C MET A 73 0.62 19.36 3.00
N GLY A 74 0.20 20.55 2.54
CA GLY A 74 0.86 21.32 1.49
C GLY A 74 2.24 21.81 1.92
#